data_AF-A0AAE1YYF1-F1
#
_entry.id   AF-A0AAE1YYF1-F1
#
_cell.length_a   1.000
_cell.length_b   1.000
_cell.length_c   1.000
_cell.angle_alpha   90.00
_cell.angle_beta   90.00
_cell.angle_gamma   90.00
#
_symmetry.space_group_name_H-M   'P 1'
#
loop_
_entity.id
_entity.type
_entity.pdbx_description
1 polymer ?
#
loop_
_entity_poly.entity_id
_entity_poly.type
_entity_poly.pdbx_seq_one_letter_code
_entity_poly.pdbx_strand_id
1 'polypeptide(L)'
;MACDNSRFDVVLEKKIPLVLCIGALDMVNFGPKDTIPPNFQQRKLYKRNEQVTIMRTTMDENKKFVAFILEKLNNSSFKVCVCLPKEGVSALDAPDKSFYDPTVTGPLIDELQRLTETNKDR
;
A
#
# COMPACT_ATOMS: atom_id res chain seq x y z
N MET A 1 10.61 7.27 0.65
CA MET A 1 10.87 6.49 1.89
C MET A 1 10.51 5.04 1.62
N ALA A 2 11.40 4.27 0.99
CA ALA A 2 11.12 2.90 0.60
C ALA A 2 11.62 1.90 1.65
N CYS A 3 10.97 0.74 1.74
CA CYS A 3 11.60 -0.44 2.34
C CYS A 3 12.57 -1.08 1.34
N ASP A 4 13.43 -1.96 1.82
CA ASP A 4 14.17 -2.89 0.97
C ASP A 4 13.32 -4.12 0.58
N ASN A 5 13.91 -5.01 -0.23
CA ASN A 5 13.28 -6.24 -0.71
C ASN A 5 13.08 -7.30 0.38
N SER A 6 13.69 -7.14 1.56
CA SER A 6 13.59 -8.07 2.68
C SER A 6 12.39 -7.79 3.59
N ARG A 7 11.57 -6.79 3.24
CA ARG A 7 10.36 -6.45 4.00
C ARG A 7 9.51 -7.71 4.23
N PHE A 8 9.15 -7.90 5.51
CA PHE A 8 8.39 -9.03 6.07
C PHE A 8 9.20 -10.30 6.37
N ASP A 9 10.35 -10.54 5.74
CA ASP A 9 11.07 -11.82 5.81
C ASP A 9 11.35 -12.26 7.25
N VAL A 10 11.91 -11.39 8.08
CA VAL A 10 12.25 -11.73 9.48
C VAL A 10 11.04 -12.15 10.30
N VAL A 11 9.90 -11.47 10.14
CA VAL A 11 8.67 -11.81 10.89
C VAL A 11 8.14 -13.16 10.42
N LEU A 12 8.24 -13.43 9.12
CA LEU A 12 7.82 -14.68 8.52
C LEU A 12 8.71 -15.86 8.95
N GLU A 13 10.02 -15.69 8.90
CA GLU A 13 11.01 -16.68 9.34
C GLU A 13 10.86 -17.05 10.81
N LYS A 14 10.59 -16.05 11.67
CA LYS A 14 10.40 -16.25 13.10
C LYS A 14 9.02 -16.78 13.47
N LYS A 15 8.09 -16.89 12.51
CA LYS A 15 6.72 -17.37 12.72
C LYS A 15 5.97 -16.63 13.83
N ILE A 16 6.21 -15.32 13.92
CA ILE A 16 5.56 -14.46 14.92
C ILE A 16 4.17 -14.10 14.38
N PRO A 17 3.08 -14.24 15.16
CA PRO A 17 1.76 -13.83 14.73
C PRO A 17 1.76 -12.42 14.13
N LEU A 18 1.31 -12.29 12.89
CA LEU A 18 1.39 -11.05 12.11
C LEU A 18 -0.02 -10.55 11.79
N VAL A 19 -0.31 -9.31 12.16
CA VAL A 19 -1.47 -8.55 11.68
C VAL A 19 -0.95 -7.48 10.72
N LEU A 20 -1.39 -7.52 9.47
CA LEU A 20 -1.00 -6.59 8.40
C LEU A 20 -2.20 -5.75 7.96
N CYS A 21 -1.93 -4.50 7.62
CA CYS A 21 -2.89 -3.57 7.01
C CYS A 21 -2.21 -2.84 5.85
N ILE A 22 -2.99 -2.17 5.01
CA ILE A 22 -2.53 -1.42 3.83
C ILE A 22 -2.55 0.11 4.04
N GLY A 23 -2.33 0.55 5.26
CA GLY A 23 -2.34 1.97 5.62
C GLY A 23 -1.33 2.78 4.81
N ALA A 24 -1.77 3.95 4.33
CA ALA A 24 -0.99 4.87 3.50
C ALA A 24 -0.41 4.28 2.21
N LEU A 25 -0.96 3.16 1.71
CA LEU A 25 -0.52 2.55 0.45
C LEU A 25 -0.95 3.37 -0.79
N ASP A 26 -1.75 4.42 -0.58
CA ASP A 26 -2.18 5.40 -1.58
C ASP A 26 -1.11 6.44 -1.94
N MET A 27 0.05 6.45 -1.29
CA MET A 27 1.02 7.53 -1.44
C MET A 27 2.48 7.08 -1.55
N VAL A 28 3.23 7.79 -2.40
CA VAL A 28 4.69 7.70 -2.50
C VAL A 28 5.31 9.00 -2.02
N ASN A 29 6.23 8.92 -1.05
CA ASN A 29 6.93 10.08 -0.51
C ASN A 29 8.11 10.50 -1.39
N PHE A 30 8.13 11.79 -1.74
CA PHE A 30 9.27 12.52 -2.27
C PHE A 30 9.75 13.60 -1.29
N GLY A 31 10.83 14.28 -1.67
CA GLY A 31 11.29 15.50 -1.01
C GLY A 31 10.48 16.74 -1.45
N PRO A 32 11.13 17.93 -1.46
CA PRO A 32 10.53 19.15 -2.00
C PRO A 32 10.04 18.97 -3.44
N LYS A 33 9.04 19.76 -3.85
CA LYS A 33 8.33 19.57 -5.13
C LYS A 33 9.24 19.66 -6.36
N ASP A 34 10.23 20.53 -6.32
CA ASP A 34 11.25 20.74 -7.35
C ASP A 34 12.24 19.58 -7.48
N THR A 35 12.35 18.73 -6.46
CA THR A 35 13.19 17.51 -6.49
C THR A 35 12.48 16.29 -7.10
N ILE A 36 11.19 16.41 -7.44
CA ILE A 36 10.43 15.30 -8.00
C ILE A 36 10.92 14.99 -9.42
N PRO A 37 11.29 13.73 -9.71
CA PRO A 37 11.75 13.32 -11.03
C PRO A 37 10.76 13.72 -12.15
N PRO A 38 11.26 14.15 -13.34
CA PRO A 38 10.41 14.70 -14.41
C PRO A 38 9.23 13.81 -14.82
N ASN A 39 9.43 12.50 -14.82
CA ASN A 39 8.41 11.50 -15.16
C ASN A 39 7.23 11.45 -14.16
N PHE A 40 7.38 12.03 -12.97
CA PHE A 40 6.34 12.08 -11.94
C PHE A 40 5.74 13.48 -11.74
N GLN A 41 6.25 14.51 -12.41
CA GLN A 41 5.80 15.90 -12.19
C GLN A 41 4.34 16.14 -12.59
N GLN A 42 3.82 15.38 -13.55
CA GLN A 42 2.42 15.47 -14.02
C GLN A 42 1.46 14.57 -13.22
N ARG A 43 1.94 13.92 -12.16
CA ARG A 43 1.11 13.07 -11.30
C ARG A 43 0.31 13.93 -10.32
N LYS A 44 -0.64 13.29 -9.63
CA LYS A 44 -1.43 13.93 -8.57
C LYS A 44 -0.56 14.09 -7.32
N LEU A 45 0.04 15.26 -7.17
CA LEU A 45 0.95 15.61 -6.09
C LEU A 45 0.24 16.42 -4.99
N TYR A 46 0.61 16.17 -3.74
CA TYR A 46 0.16 16.91 -2.57
C TYR A 46 1.38 17.41 -1.78
N LYS A 47 1.54 18.73 -1.68
CA LYS A 47 2.60 19.36 -0.89
C LYS A 47 2.20 19.29 0.58
N ARG A 48 2.81 18.38 1.34
CA ARG A 48 2.53 18.25 2.78
C ARG A 48 3.20 19.35 3.58
N ASN A 49 4.45 19.68 3.24
CA ASN A 49 5.19 20.83 3.74
C ASN A 49 6.31 21.20 2.74
N GLU A 50 7.18 22.15 3.09
CA GLU A 50 8.29 22.58 2.22
C GLU A 50 9.28 21.44 1.90
N GLN A 51 9.43 20.47 2.79
CA GLN A 51 10.40 19.38 2.65
C GLN A 51 9.81 18.10 2.05
N VAL A 52 8.48 17.95 2.04
CA VAL A 52 7.81 16.69 1.70
C VAL A 52 6.63 16.94 0.77
N THR A 53 6.72 16.33 -0.41
CA THR A 53 5.60 16.16 -1.33
C THR A 53 5.26 14.69 -1.43
N ILE A 54 3.97 14.35 -1.42
CA ILE A 54 3.51 12.99 -1.62
C ILE A 54 2.77 12.88 -2.95
N MET A 55 2.90 11.74 -3.62
CA MET A 55 2.29 11.45 -4.91
C MET A 55 1.24 10.37 -4.74
N ARG A 56 0.03 10.58 -5.29
CA ARG A 56 -1.03 9.57 -5.30
C ARG A 56 -0.67 8.42 -6.21
N THR A 57 -0.76 7.20 -5.69
CA THR A 57 -0.53 5.96 -6.44
C THR A 57 -1.65 5.69 -7.45
N THR A 58 -1.32 5.01 -8.54
CA THR A 58 -2.30 4.51 -9.52
C THR A 58 -2.75 3.10 -9.19
N MET A 59 -3.81 2.65 -9.87
CA MET A 59 -4.23 1.25 -9.84
C MET A 59 -3.11 0.27 -10.21
N ASP A 60 -2.32 0.56 -11.25
CA ASP A 60 -1.24 -0.33 -11.70
C ASP A 60 -0.09 -0.40 -10.70
N GLU A 61 0.22 0.69 -10.02
CA GLU A 61 1.19 0.71 -8.92
C GLU A 61 0.66 -0.10 -7.73
N ASN A 62 -0.61 0.08 -7.38
CA ASN A 62 -1.27 -0.67 -6.31
C ASN A 62 -1.26 -2.18 -6.56
N LYS A 63 -1.52 -2.64 -7.80
CA LYS A 63 -1.39 -4.06 -8.17
C LYS A 63 0.02 -4.61 -7.93
N LYS A 64 1.06 -3.82 -8.18
CA LYS A 64 2.45 -4.22 -7.91
C LYS A 64 2.71 -4.34 -6.41
N PHE A 65 2.14 -3.46 -5.59
CA PHE A 65 2.27 -3.57 -4.14
C PHE A 65 1.58 -4.83 -3.60
N VAL A 66 0.39 -5.16 -4.11
CA VAL A 66 -0.31 -6.41 -3.77
C VAL A 66 0.52 -7.62 -4.13
N ALA A 67 1.07 -7.65 -5.36
CA ALA A 67 1.91 -8.74 -5.81
C ALA A 67 3.11 -8.95 -4.87
N PHE A 68 3.80 -7.86 -4.50
CA PHE A 68 4.91 -7.91 -3.54
C PHE A 68 4.49 -8.45 -2.17
N ILE A 69 3.38 -7.95 -1.61
CA ILE A 69 2.88 -8.40 -0.31
C ILE A 69 2.53 -9.89 -0.36
N LEU A 70 1.80 -10.32 -1.39
CA LEU A 70 1.36 -11.72 -1.51
C LEU A 70 2.50 -12.68 -1.80
N GLU A 71 3.50 -12.27 -2.58
CA GLU A 71 4.71 -13.07 -2.78
C GLU A 71 5.37 -13.42 -1.44
N LYS A 72 5.44 -12.45 -0.52
CA LYS A 72 5.95 -12.68 0.84
C LYS A 72 5.01 -13.56 1.66
N LEU A 73 3.72 -13.23 1.70
CA LEU A 73 2.76 -13.92 2.57
C LEU A 73 2.45 -15.36 2.13
N ASN A 74 2.42 -15.66 0.83
CA ASN A 74 2.13 -17.01 0.32
C ASN A 74 3.20 -18.04 0.69
N ASN A 75 4.40 -17.58 1.05
CA ASN A 75 5.50 -18.42 1.54
C ASN A 75 5.43 -18.67 3.05
N SER A 76 4.46 -18.08 3.76
CA SER A 76 4.30 -18.25 5.20
C SER A 76 3.60 -19.57 5.55
N SER A 77 4.09 -20.23 6.60
CA SER A 77 3.54 -21.49 7.14
C SER A 77 2.84 -21.29 8.50
N PHE A 78 2.37 -20.07 8.79
CA PHE A 78 1.80 -19.71 10.09
C PHE A 78 0.74 -18.61 9.94
N LYS A 79 -0.01 -18.33 11.01
CA LYS A 79 -1.17 -17.43 10.99
C LYS A 79 -0.77 -15.98 10.70
N VAL A 80 -1.24 -15.48 9.56
CA VAL A 80 -1.22 -14.07 9.17
C VAL A 80 -2.67 -13.58 9.06
N CYS A 81 -2.97 -12.44 9.68
CA CYS A 81 -4.26 -11.76 9.54
C CYS A 81 -4.05 -10.48 8.73
N VAL A 82 -4.88 -10.27 7.70
CA VAL A 82 -4.87 -9.03 6.91
C VAL A 82 -6.16 -8.26 7.20
N CYS A 83 -6.02 -7.04 7.73
CA CYS A 83 -7.12 -6.12 7.99
C CYS A 83 -7.22 -5.10 6.85
N LEU A 84 -8.40 -5.02 6.22
CA LEU A 84 -8.63 -4.19 5.04
C LEU A 84 -9.67 -3.09 5.35
N PRO A 85 -9.27 -1.79 5.30
CA PRO A 85 -10.18 -0.68 5.58
C PRO A 85 -10.97 -0.27 4.34
N LYS A 86 -12.22 -0.74 4.23
CA LYS A 86 -13.07 -0.58 3.02
C LYS A 86 -13.28 0.86 2.56
N GLU A 87 -13.30 1.80 3.49
CA GLU A 87 -13.63 3.21 3.21
C GLU A 87 -12.41 4.06 2.80
N GLY A 88 -11.21 3.48 2.79
CA GLY A 88 -9.99 4.22 2.46
C GLY A 88 -8.78 3.80 3.29
N VAL A 89 -7.58 4.08 2.76
CA VAL A 89 -6.32 3.64 3.39
C VAL A 89 -5.55 4.75 4.10
N SER A 90 -5.99 6.00 4.00
CA SER A 90 -5.32 7.13 4.64
C SER A 90 -6.28 8.27 4.96
N ALA A 91 -5.82 9.25 5.74
CA ALA A 91 -6.57 10.48 5.98
C ALA A 91 -6.76 11.35 4.72
N LEU A 92 -6.01 11.08 3.64
CA LEU A 92 -6.16 11.76 2.35
C LEU A 92 -7.00 10.95 1.37
N ASP A 93 -7.16 9.65 1.59
CA ASP A 93 -8.03 8.76 0.83
C ASP A 93 -9.33 8.53 1.61
N ALA A 94 -10.11 9.59 1.76
CA ALA A 94 -11.40 9.60 2.43
C ALA A 94 -12.32 10.62 1.75
N PRO A 95 -13.65 10.53 1.86
CA PRO A 95 -14.57 11.45 1.19
C PRO A 95 -14.15 12.93 1.32
N ASP A 96 -14.22 13.66 0.21
CA ASP A 96 -13.81 15.06 0.05
C ASP A 96 -12.32 15.37 0.28
N LYS A 97 -11.46 14.35 0.35
CA LYS A 97 -10.00 14.51 0.51
C LYS A 97 -9.24 14.37 -0.79
N SER A 98 -8.03 14.93 -0.80
CA SER A 98 -7.24 15.08 -2.02
C SER A 98 -6.92 13.78 -2.72
N PHE A 99 -6.71 12.67 -2.00
CA PHE A 99 -6.33 11.37 -2.59
C PHE A 99 -7.50 10.40 -2.70
N TYR A 100 -8.71 10.81 -2.32
CA TYR A 100 -9.89 9.96 -2.41
C TYR A 100 -10.15 9.51 -3.84
N ASP A 101 -10.11 8.20 -4.04
CA ASP A 101 -10.45 7.56 -5.29
C ASP A 101 -10.97 6.14 -5.03
N PRO A 102 -12.29 5.97 -4.86
CA PRO A 102 -12.87 4.66 -4.61
C PRO A 102 -12.70 3.70 -5.80
N THR A 103 -12.47 4.22 -7.01
CA THR A 103 -12.21 3.39 -8.20
C THR A 103 -10.79 2.82 -8.22
N VAL A 104 -9.89 3.37 -7.40
CA VAL A 104 -8.51 2.89 -7.23
C VAL A 104 -8.35 2.08 -5.95
N THR A 105 -8.86 2.58 -4.82
CA THR A 105 -8.69 1.92 -3.52
C THR A 105 -9.64 0.73 -3.34
N GLY A 106 -10.89 0.82 -3.80
CA GLY A 106 -11.89 -0.24 -3.67
C GLY A 106 -11.44 -1.55 -4.34
N PRO A 107 -11.12 -1.56 -5.64
CA PRO A 107 -10.70 -2.79 -6.32
C PRO A 107 -9.40 -3.38 -5.78
N LEU A 108 -8.49 -2.54 -5.24
CA LEU A 108 -7.29 -2.99 -4.53
C LEU A 108 -7.66 -3.80 -3.28
N ILE A 109 -8.60 -3.29 -2.48
CA ILE A 109 -9.09 -3.95 -1.27
C ILE A 109 -9.79 -5.26 -1.62
N ASP A 110 -10.66 -5.26 -2.63
CA ASP A 110 -11.38 -6.45 -3.07
C ASP A 110 -10.42 -7.55 -3.54
N GLU A 111 -9.38 -7.18 -4.28
CA GLU A 111 -8.37 -8.14 -4.76
C GLU A 111 -7.55 -8.73 -3.61
N LEU A 112 -7.15 -7.91 -2.63
CA LEU A 112 -6.49 -8.40 -1.41
C LEU A 112 -7.40 -9.31 -0.58
N GLN A 113 -8.69 -8.98 -0.48
CA GLN A 113 -9.66 -9.81 0.24
C GLN A 113 -9.77 -11.19 -0.43
N ARG A 114 -9.95 -11.23 -1.76
CA ARG A 114 -10.05 -12.48 -2.53
C ARG A 114 -8.82 -13.38 -2.35
N LEU A 115 -7.63 -12.80 -2.40
CA LEU A 115 -6.36 -13.56 -2.35
C LEU A 115 -6.01 -14.01 -0.93
N THR A 116 -6.47 -13.29 0.09
CA THR A 116 -6.28 -13.70 1.50
C THR A 116 -7.33 -14.72 1.95
N GLU A 117 -8.55 -14.68 1.42
CA GLU A 117 -9.59 -15.69 1.68
C GLU A 117 -9.26 -17.06 1.10
N THR A 118 -8.63 -17.10 -0.09
CA THR A 118 -8.16 -18.36 -0.71
C THR A 118 -7.11 -19.07 0.15
N ASN A 119 -6.47 -18.36 1.09
CA ASN A 119 -5.48 -18.92 2.02
C ASN A 119 -6.07 -19.30 3.39
N LYS A 120 -7.40 -19.19 3.62
CA LYS A 120 -8.03 -19.55 4.91
C LYS A 120 -7.97 -21.04 5.26
N ASP A 121 -7.64 -21.90 4.29
CA ASP A 121 -7.42 -23.34 4.51
C ASP A 121 -5.98 -23.69 4.95
N ARG A 122 -5.16 -22.69 5.33
CA ARG A 122 -3.80 -22.86 5.87
C ARG A 122 -3.69 -22.53 7.35
#